data_AF-A0A3E2JVP5-F1
#
_entry.id   AF-A0A3E2JVP5-F1
#
_cell.length_a   1.000
_cell.length_b   1.000
_cell.length_c   1.000
_cell.angle_alpha   90.00
_cell.angle_beta   90.00
_cell.angle_gamma   90.00
#
_symmetry.space_group_name_H-M   'P 1'
#
loop_
_entity.id
_entity.type
_entity.pdbx_description
1 polymer ?
#
loop_
_entity_poly.entity_id
_entity_poly.type
_entity_poly.pdbx_seq_one_letter_code
_entity_poly.pdbx_strand_id
1 'polypeptide(L)' 'MEGKRIAEVYSEIQIKRFEMIEIAEMYGLTDDNTIRTSQELDQLMNEYHYLKYSAS' A
#
# COMPACT_ATOMS: atom_id res chain seq x y z
N MET A 1 -7.18 -3.76 -20.39
CA MET A 1 -7.66 -4.32 -19.10
C MET A 1 -6.62 -4.14 -18.00
N GLU A 2 -5.32 -4.22 -18.29
CA GLU A 2 -4.21 -3.99 -17.34
C GLU A 2 -4.16 -2.57 -16.73
N GLY A 3 -4.39 -1.52 -17.53
CA GLY A 3 -4.41 -0.14 -17.03
C GLY A 3 -5.49 0.15 -15.97
N LYS A 4 -6.59 -0.62 -15.95
CA LYS A 4 -7.63 -0.50 -14.92
C LYS A 4 -7.12 -1.02 -13.57
N ARG A 5 -6.46 -2.19 -13.54
CA ARG A 5 -5.90 -2.76 -12.30
C ARG A 5 -4.78 -1.88 -11.73
N ILE A 6 -3.92 -1.32 -12.58
CA ILE A 6 -2.86 -0.38 -12.15
C ILE A 6 -3.47 0.83 -11.40
N ALA A 7 -4.58 1.38 -11.92
CA ALA A 7 -5.27 2.50 -11.28
C ALA A 7 -5.94 2.09 -9.95
N GLU A 8 -6.53 0.91 -9.88
CA GLU A 8 -7.13 0.35 -8.66
C GLU A 8 -6.07 0.15 -7.57
N VAL A 9 -4.98 -0.55 -7.87
CA VAL A 9 -3.89 -0.79 -6.91
C VAL A 9 -3.26 0.53 -6.48
N TYR A 10 -3.12 1.50 -7.38
CA TYR A 10 -2.63 2.84 -7.01
C TYR A 10 -3.54 3.53 -5.99
N SER A 11 -4.86 3.42 -6.15
CA SER A 11 -5.84 3.94 -5.19
C SER A 11 -5.75 3.22 -3.84
N GLU A 12 -5.63 1.89 -3.86
CA GLU A 12 -5.45 1.07 -2.65
C GLU A 12 -4.19 1.49 -1.88
N ILE A 13 -3.08 1.76 -2.57
CA ILE A 13 -1.84 2.32 -1.97
C ILE A 13 -2.12 3.65 -1.26
N GLN A 14 -2.87 4.56 -1.88
CA GLN A 14 -3.13 5.88 -1.25
C GLN A 14 -3.94 5.72 0.03
N ILE A 15 -4.98 4.87 0.00
CA ILE A 15 -5.84 4.60 1.16
C ILE A 15 -5.01 3.97 2.28
N LYS A 16 -4.26 2.90 1.96
CA LYS A 16 -3.47 2.17 2.95
C LYS A 16 -2.35 3.02 3.56
N ARG A 17 -1.74 3.91 2.77
CA ARG A 17 -0.75 4.87 3.27
C ARG A 17 -1.36 5.83 4.28
N PHE A 18 -2.57 6.33 4.02
CA PHE A 18 -3.26 7.21 4.95
C PHE A 18 -3.61 6.48 6.26
N GLU A 19 -4.17 5.27 6.16
CA GLU A 19 -4.46 4.42 7.32
C GLU A 19 -3.20 4.15 8.17
N MET A 20 -2.07 3.84 7.54
CA MET A 20 -0.81 3.62 8.26
C MET A 20 -0.36 4.87 9.04
N ILE A 21 -0.50 6.06 8.45
CA ILE A 21 -0.14 7.32 9.09
C ILE A 21 -1.07 7.59 10.28
N GLU A 22 -2.38 7.42 10.13
CA GLU A 22 -3.33 7.62 11.23
C GLU A 22 -3.06 6.68 12.41
N ILE A 23 -2.78 5.40 12.13
CA ILE A 23 -2.44 4.41 13.15
C ILE A 23 -1.09 4.74 13.81
N ALA A 24 -0.09 5.15 13.02
CA ALA A 24 1.22 5.57 13.54
C ALA A 24 1.13 6.81 14.43
N GLU A 25 0.28 7.79 14.08
CA GLU A 25 0.04 8.98 14.89
C GLU A 25 -0.69 8.64 16.20
N MET A 26 -1.59 7.65 16.17
CA MET A 26 -2.40 7.25 17.32
C MET A 26 -1.66 6.32 18.30
N TYR A 27 -0.92 5.33 17.77
CA TYR A 27 -0.34 4.24 18.55
C TYR A 27 1.19 4.17 18.49
N GLY A 28 1.81 4.91 17.58
CA GLY A 28 3.25 4.93 17.36
C GLY A 28 3.70 3.97 16.26
N LEU A 29 4.94 4.18 15.78
CA LEU A 29 5.52 3.44 14.66
C LEU A 29 5.81 1.96 14.96
N THR A 30 6.02 1.62 16.22
CA THR A 30 6.33 0.26 16.66
C THR A 30 5.09 -0.51 17.11
N ASP A 31 3.90 0.09 17.01
CA ASP A 31 2.64 -0.63 17.28
C ASP A 31 2.43 -1.73 16.22
N ASP A 32 1.94 -2.88 16.66
CA ASP A 32 1.72 -4.03 15.78
C ASP A 32 0.75 -3.69 14.63
N ASN A 33 -0.22 -2.79 14.85
CA ASN A 33 -1.12 -2.36 13.79
C ASN A 33 -0.41 -1.46 12.78
N THR A 34 0.48 -0.58 13.23
CA THR A 34 1.30 0.25 12.33
C THR A 34 2.21 -0.63 11.48
N ILE A 35 2.87 -1.61 12.10
CA ILE A 35 3.75 -2.56 11.41
C ILE A 35 2.95 -3.39 10.39
N ARG A 36 1.79 -3.93 10.79
CA ARG A 36 0.93 -4.70 9.88
C ARG A 36 0.45 -3.88 8.69
N THR A 37 0.01 -2.65 8.94
CA THR A 37 -0.48 -1.75 7.89
C THR A 37 0.66 -1.35 6.94
N SER A 38 1.89 -1.19 7.44
CA SER A 38 3.09 -1.00 6.62
C SER A 38 3.36 -2.21 5.70
N GLN A 39 3.23 -3.43 6.21
CA GLN A 39 3.45 -4.64 5.42
C GLN A 39 2.38 -4.81 4.32
N GLU A 40 1.12 -4.49 4.62
CA GLU A 40 0.04 -4.46 3.64
C GLU A 40 0.31 -3.40 2.55
N LEU A 41 0.80 -2.21 2.93
CA LEU A 41 1.21 -1.16 1.99
C LEU A 41 2.35 -1.63 1.08
N ASP A 42 3.36 -2.29 1.63
CA ASP A 42 4.49 -2.83 0.86
C ASP A 42 4.03 -3.86 -0.18
N GLN A 43 3.08 -4.72 0.16
CA GLN A 43 2.50 -5.69 -0.78
C GLN A 43 1.80 -4.99 -1.95
N LEU A 44 1.00 -3.95 -1.68
CA LEU A 44 0.32 -3.18 -2.72
C LEU A 44 1.33 -2.45 -3.63
N MET A 45 2.39 -1.88 -3.05
CA MET A 45 3.46 -1.25 -3.83
C MET A 45 4.15 -2.26 -4.73
N ASN A 46 4.47 -3.46 -4.23
CA ASN A 46 5.07 -4.52 -5.02
C ASN A 46 4.15 -4.97 -6.17
N GLU A 47 2.85 -5.13 -5.94
CA GLU A 47 1.88 -5.44 -7.00
C GLU A 47 1.86 -4.34 -8.06
N TYR A 48 1.78 -3.07 -7.65
CA TYR A 48 1.80 -1.93 -8.58
C TYR A 48 3.08 -1.91 -9.42
N HIS A 49 4.24 -2.14 -8.79
CA HIS A 49 5.52 -2.21 -9.49
C HIS A 49 5.54 -3.35 -10.51
N TYR A 50 5.06 -4.54 -10.13
CA TYR A 50 4.98 -5.68 -11.04
C TYR A 50 4.07 -5.38 -12.24
N LEU A 51 2.84 -4.90 -11.99
CA LEU A 51 1.87 -4.58 -13.04
C LEU A 51 2.35 -3.47 -13.98
N LYS A 52 3.10 -2.51 -13.48
CA LYS A 52 3.51 -1.34 -14.27
C LYS A 52 4.82 -1.54 -15.02
N TYR A 53 5.74 -2.33 -14.48
CA TYR A 53 7.12 -2.40 -14.99
C TYR A 53 7.59 -3.82 -15.30
N SER A 54 7.03 -4.85 -14.67
CA SER A 54 7.45 -6.25 -14.89
C SER A 54 6.64 -6.97 -15.96
N ALA A 55 5.55 -6.36 -16.47
CA ALA A 55 4.78 -6.86 -17.62
C ALA A 55 5.42 -6.50 -18.99
N SER A 56 6.70 -6.10 -19.01
CA SER A 56 7.44 -5.71 -20.23
C SER A 56 8.23 -6.86 -20.83
#